data_AF-X1VY16-F1
#
_entry.id   AF-X1VY16-F1
#
_cell.length_a   1.000
_cell.length_b   1.000
_cell.length_c   1.000
_cell.angle_alpha   90.00
_cell.angle_beta   90.00
_cell.angle_gamma   90.00
#
_symmetry.space_group_name_H-M   'P 1'
#
loop_
_entity.id
_entity.type
_entity.pdbx_description
1 polymer ?
#
loop_
_entity_poly.entity_id
_entity_poly.type
_entity_poly.pdbx_seq_one_letter_code
_entity_poly.pdbx_strand_id
1 'polypeptide(L)'
;VKLNKLLWYCDFLHFKETSVSITGTQYVRLKYGPVPDNYERITSIMQPELLDEDEIEFDTERGIVGAQFTALVEPDKSLFSEKEMEVMNFIADTFRNYTSTEIKNKSHQETAYKKCEDGDIMSYEYAKDLSLSLTA
;
A
#
# COMPACT_ATOMS: atom_id res chain seq x y z
N VAL A 1 3.94 -7.95 4.58
CA VAL A 1 2.55 -7.47 4.35
C VAL A 1 2.37 -6.81 2.99
N LYS A 2 1.38 -7.27 2.20
CA LYS A 2 0.99 -6.72 0.88
C LYS A 2 0.23 -5.39 1.00
N LEU A 3 -0.64 -5.28 2.01
CA LEU A 3 -1.50 -4.11 2.27
C LEU A 3 -0.75 -2.78 2.24
N ASN A 4 0.38 -2.67 2.94
CA ASN A 4 1.19 -1.44 2.98
C ASN A 4 1.60 -0.90 1.60
N LYS A 5 1.91 -1.81 0.66
CA LYS A 5 2.29 -1.41 -0.71
C LYS A 5 1.07 -1.00 -1.52
N LEU A 6 -0.08 -1.65 -1.30
CA LEU A 6 -1.33 -1.25 -1.96
C LEU A 6 -1.73 0.16 -1.54
N LEU A 7 -1.68 0.47 -0.24
CA LEU A 7 -1.96 1.80 0.29
C LEU A 7 -1.03 2.85 -0.33
N TRP A 8 0.28 2.56 -0.36
CA TRP A 8 1.27 3.43 -1.00
C TRP A 8 0.96 3.69 -2.48
N TYR A 9 0.67 2.64 -3.25
CA TYR A 9 0.32 2.77 -4.65
C TYR A 9 -0.98 3.54 -4.87
N CYS A 10 -2.00 3.38 -4.02
CA CYS A 10 -3.23 4.17 -4.08
C CYS A 10 -2.94 5.66 -3.92
N ASP A 11 -2.21 6.03 -2.86
CA ASP A 11 -1.90 7.43 -2.60
C ASP A 11 -1.00 8.05 -3.66
N PHE A 12 0.06 7.34 -4.08
CA PHE A 12 1.00 7.87 -5.08
C PHE A 12 0.36 7.95 -6.47
N LEU A 13 -0.47 6.98 -6.86
CA LEU A 13 -1.18 7.05 -8.14
C LEU A 13 -2.21 8.17 -8.13
N HIS A 14 -3.01 8.31 -7.06
CA HIS A 14 -3.97 9.40 -6.98
C HIS A 14 -3.29 10.78 -6.97
N PHE A 15 -2.15 10.91 -6.28
CA PHE A 15 -1.34 12.12 -6.29
C PHE A 15 -0.77 12.43 -7.67
N LYS A 16 -0.30 11.42 -8.42
CA LYS A 16 0.15 11.58 -9.81
C LYS A 16 -0.96 12.15 -10.71
N GLU A 17 -2.18 11.69 -10.52
CA GLU A 17 -3.33 12.06 -11.36
C GLU A 17 -3.95 13.42 -10.98
N THR A 18 -3.88 13.82 -9.71
CA THR A 18 -4.67 14.94 -9.18
C THR A 18 -3.87 15.97 -8.37
N SER A 19 -2.59 15.71 -8.09
CA SER A 19 -1.76 16.46 -7.13
C SER A 19 -2.26 16.43 -5.67
N VAL A 20 -3.21 15.54 -5.35
CA VAL A 20 -3.72 15.30 -4.00
C VAL A 20 -3.70 13.80 -3.73
N SER A 21 -3.28 13.36 -2.55
CA SER A 21 -3.33 11.95 -2.14
C SER A 21 -4.69 11.60 -1.54
N ILE A 22 -5.07 10.33 -1.50
CA ILE A 22 -6.34 9.88 -0.89
C ILE A 22 -6.32 10.11 0.62
N THR A 23 -5.26 9.69 1.30
CA THR A 23 -5.22 9.70 2.78
C THR A 23 -4.39 10.84 3.38
N GLY A 24 -3.47 11.41 2.61
CA GLY A 24 -2.49 12.38 3.14
C GLY A 24 -1.36 11.75 3.95
N THR A 25 -1.31 10.42 4.03
CA THR A 25 -0.33 9.69 4.86
C THR A 25 1.08 9.85 4.31
N GLN A 26 2.06 10.07 5.18
CA GLN A 26 3.46 9.97 4.81
C GLN A 26 3.86 8.50 4.69
N TYR A 27 4.77 8.22 3.76
CA TYR A 27 5.30 6.87 3.57
C TYR A 27 6.79 6.85 3.85
N VAL A 28 7.26 5.80 4.50
CA VAL A 28 8.68 5.58 4.79
C VAL A 28 9.22 4.41 3.99
N ARG A 29 10.44 4.54 3.47
CA ARG A 29 11.12 3.42 2.81
C ARG A 29 11.69 2.51 3.89
N LEU A 30 11.29 1.24 3.86
CA LEU A 30 11.88 0.18 4.68
C LEU A 30 12.40 -0.97 3.80
N LYS A 31 13.20 -1.86 4.40
CA LYS A 31 13.83 -3.02 3.75
C LYS A 31 12.89 -3.86 2.86
N TYR A 32 11.61 -3.94 3.20
CA TYR A 32 10.61 -4.77 2.51
C TYR A 32 9.60 -3.97 1.69
N GLY A 33 9.93 -2.73 1.35
CA GLY A 33 9.12 -1.85 0.53
C GLY A 33 8.63 -0.61 1.29
N PRO A 34 7.92 0.28 0.59
CA PRO A 34 7.27 1.44 1.19
C PRO A 34 6.18 0.99 2.16
N VAL A 35 6.05 1.69 3.28
CA VAL A 35 4.97 1.51 4.25
C VAL A 35 4.44 2.85 4.72
N PRO A 36 3.15 2.95 5.12
CA PRO A 36 2.66 4.12 5.86
C PRO A 36 3.56 4.39 7.07
N ASP A 37 3.89 5.66 7.31
CA ASP A 37 4.54 6.04 8.56
C ASP A 37 3.62 5.70 9.73
N ASN A 38 4.16 5.04 10.75
CA ASN A 38 3.39 4.46 11.86
C ASN A 38 2.33 3.40 11.45
N TYR A 39 2.60 2.58 10.42
CA TYR A 39 1.65 1.55 9.96
C TYR A 39 1.12 0.64 11.09
N GLU A 40 1.95 0.29 12.08
CA GLU A 40 1.52 -0.54 13.23
C GLU A 40 0.46 0.16 14.09
N ARG A 41 0.58 1.48 14.28
CA ARG A 41 -0.43 2.26 15.00
C ARG A 41 -1.71 2.37 14.20
N ILE A 42 -1.60 2.54 12.87
CA ILE A 42 -2.77 2.60 11.98
C ILE A 42 -3.57 1.30 12.05
N THR A 43 -2.90 0.14 11.91
CA THR A 43 -3.57 -1.17 12.00
C THR A 43 -4.14 -1.41 13.40
N SER A 44 -3.40 -1.06 14.46
CA SER A 44 -3.87 -1.21 15.85
C SER A 44 -5.15 -0.41 16.14
N ILE A 45 -5.32 0.77 15.55
CA ILE A 45 -6.53 1.59 15.74
C ILE A 45 -7.73 1.01 14.98
N MET A 46 -7.50 0.28 13.89
CA MET A 46 -8.55 -0.39 13.12
C MET A 46 -9.04 -1.69 13.78
N GLN A 47 -8.27 -2.25 14.71
CA GLN A 47 -8.61 -3.47 15.44
C GLN A 47 -9.32 -3.18 16.77
N PRO A 48 -10.24 -4.07 17.21
CA PRO A 48 -10.78 -5.23 16.48
C PRO A 48 -12.05 -4.91 15.68
N GLU A 49 -12.49 -3.65 15.58
CA GLU A 49 -13.82 -3.33 15.04
C GLU A 49 -13.88 -3.33 13.51
N LEU A 50 -12.81 -2.92 12.82
CA LEU A 50 -12.80 -2.72 11.37
C LEU A 50 -12.00 -3.81 10.64
N LEU A 51 -10.95 -4.31 11.29
CA LEU A 51 -9.96 -5.19 10.71
C LEU A 51 -9.58 -6.26 11.73
N ASP A 52 -9.36 -7.48 11.27
CA ASP A 52 -8.68 -8.53 12.01
C ASP A 52 -7.31 -8.81 11.40
N GLU A 53 -6.35 -9.26 12.22
CA GLU A 53 -5.01 -9.65 11.79
C GLU A 53 -4.66 -11.03 12.32
N ASP A 54 -4.55 -11.99 11.41
CA ASP A 54 -4.12 -13.34 11.71
C ASP A 54 -2.67 -13.55 11.27
N GLU A 55 -1.87 -14.20 12.12
CA GLU A 55 -0.57 -14.73 11.71
C GLU A 55 -0.78 -16.04 10.94
N ILE A 56 -0.37 -16.06 9.68
CA ILE A 56 -0.48 -17.23 8.80
C ILE A 56 0.90 -17.74 8.41
N GLU A 57 1.03 -19.07 8.35
CA GLU A 57 2.24 -19.75 7.91
C GLU A 57 2.28 -19.78 6.37
N PHE A 58 3.28 -19.14 5.78
CA PHE A 58 3.49 -19.09 4.33
C PHE A 58 4.44 -20.16 3.83
N ASP A 59 5.46 -20.50 4.62
CA ASP A 59 6.43 -21.56 4.33
C ASP A 59 6.85 -22.20 5.66
N THR A 60 6.20 -23.32 5.99
CA THR A 60 6.38 -24.05 7.25
C THR A 60 7.77 -24.67 7.36
N GLU A 61 8.39 -25.07 6.24
CA GLU A 61 9.73 -25.64 6.22
C GLU A 61 10.80 -24.60 6.57
N ARG A 62 10.55 -23.33 6.24
CA ARG A 62 11.45 -22.20 6.55
C ARG A 62 10.99 -21.35 7.74
N GLY A 63 9.87 -21.71 8.37
CA GLY A 63 9.27 -20.94 9.47
C GLY A 63 8.85 -19.52 9.07
N ILE A 64 8.49 -19.30 7.80
CA ILE A 64 8.06 -17.98 7.33
C ILE A 64 6.58 -17.80 7.66
N VAL A 65 6.33 -16.90 8.59
CA VAL A 65 5.02 -16.41 9.00
C VAL A 65 4.78 -15.01 8.44
N GLY A 66 3.52 -14.62 8.32
CA GLY A 66 3.18 -13.24 8.06
C GLY A 66 1.71 -12.93 8.31
N ALA A 67 1.36 -11.67 8.20
CA ALA A 67 0.01 -11.21 8.52
C ALA A 67 -0.96 -11.34 7.34
N GLN A 68 -2.12 -11.96 7.62
CA GLN A 68 -3.33 -11.87 6.82
C GLN A 68 -4.30 -10.90 7.49
N PHE A 69 -4.78 -9.93 6.72
CA PHE A 69 -5.76 -8.95 7.18
C PHE A 69 -7.14 -9.29 6.64
N THR A 70 -8.14 -9.35 7.51
CA THR A 70 -9.53 -9.62 7.15
C THR A 70 -10.38 -8.41 7.52
N ALA A 71 -11.03 -7.80 6.53
CA ALA A 71 -11.98 -6.71 6.80
C ALA A 71 -13.22 -7.29 7.52
N LEU A 72 -13.62 -6.65 8.63
CA LEU A 72 -14.76 -7.08 9.44
C LEU A 72 -16.04 -6.32 9.12
N VAL A 73 -15.92 -5.21 8.39
CA VAL A 73 -17.03 -4.38 7.95
C VAL A 73 -16.86 -3.99 6.48
N GLU A 74 -17.98 -3.74 5.82
CA GLU A 74 -17.97 -3.15 4.48
C GLU A 74 -17.57 -1.66 4.57
N PRO A 75 -16.72 -1.15 3.66
CA PRO A 75 -16.34 0.25 3.65
C PRO A 75 -17.53 1.13 3.25
N ASP A 76 -17.67 2.28 3.91
CA ASP A 76 -18.59 3.33 3.45
C ASP A 76 -18.01 4.02 2.21
N LYS A 77 -18.47 3.57 1.03
CA LYS A 77 -18.01 4.10 -0.26
C LYS A 77 -18.41 5.56 -0.49
N SER A 78 -19.36 6.11 0.26
CA SER A 78 -19.78 7.50 0.11
C SER A 78 -18.74 8.52 0.59
N LEU A 79 -17.73 8.05 1.36
CA LEU A 79 -16.61 8.87 1.82
C LEU A 79 -15.57 9.15 0.72
N PHE A 80 -15.62 8.42 -0.38
CA PHE A 80 -14.64 8.51 -1.46
C PHE A 80 -15.27 9.15 -2.71
N SER A 81 -14.51 10.03 -3.36
CA SER A 81 -14.83 10.53 -4.68
C SER A 81 -14.75 9.42 -5.73
N GLU A 82 -15.38 9.65 -6.89
CA GLU A 82 -15.31 8.73 -8.03
C GLU A 82 -13.86 8.45 -8.47
N LYS A 83 -12.99 9.46 -8.41
CA LYS A 83 -11.58 9.34 -8.80
C LYS A 83 -10.75 8.52 -7.80
N GLU A 84 -11.00 8.69 -6.50
CA GLU A 84 -10.37 7.87 -5.46
C GLU A 84 -10.80 6.41 -5.59
N MET A 85 -12.09 6.16 -5.83
CA MET A 85 -12.62 4.82 -6.08
C MET A 85 -12.02 4.20 -7.35
N GLU A 86 -11.88 4.96 -8.44
CA GLU A 86 -11.23 4.50 -9.67
C GLU A 86 -9.79 4.03 -9.40
N VAL A 87 -9.00 4.85 -8.70
CA VAL A 87 -7.61 4.51 -8.34
C VAL A 87 -7.55 3.26 -7.45
N MET A 88 -8.34 3.21 -6.38
CA MET A 88 -8.33 2.07 -5.46
C MET A 88 -8.71 0.76 -6.16
N ASN A 89 -9.73 0.79 -7.02
CA ASN A 89 -10.14 -0.37 -7.82
C ASN A 89 -9.04 -0.79 -8.80
N PHE A 90 -8.43 0.17 -9.51
CA PHE A 90 -7.33 -0.10 -10.42
C PHE A 90 -6.13 -0.76 -9.72
N ILE A 91 -5.74 -0.26 -8.54
CA ILE A 91 -4.65 -0.83 -7.75
C ILE A 91 -5.00 -2.23 -7.23
N ALA A 92 -6.22 -2.41 -6.69
CA ALA A 92 -6.69 -3.71 -6.23
C ALA A 92 -6.68 -4.75 -7.36
N ASP A 93 -7.12 -4.37 -8.57
CA ASP A 93 -7.18 -5.26 -9.73
C ASP A 93 -5.79 -5.55 -10.29
N THR A 94 -4.94 -4.54 -10.43
CA THR A 94 -3.55 -4.67 -10.91
C THR A 94 -2.76 -5.67 -10.08
N PHE A 95 -2.95 -5.63 -8.76
CA PHE A 95 -2.19 -6.46 -7.83
C PHE A 95 -2.95 -7.67 -7.31
N ARG A 96 -4.16 -7.96 -7.80
CA ARG A 96 -5.02 -9.02 -7.28
C ARG A 96 -4.27 -10.35 -7.14
N ASN A 97 -3.58 -10.75 -8.21
CA ASN A 97 -2.86 -12.03 -8.29
C ASN A 97 -1.39 -11.95 -7.88
N TYR A 98 -0.90 -10.78 -7.45
CA TYR A 98 0.49 -10.64 -7.01
C TYR A 98 0.67 -11.24 -5.61
N THR A 99 1.72 -12.02 -5.46
CA THR A 99 2.27 -12.44 -4.15
C THR A 99 2.93 -11.27 -3.43
N SER A 100 3.15 -11.43 -2.11
CA SER A 100 3.91 -10.46 -1.31
C SER A 100 5.33 -10.21 -1.86
N THR A 101 5.95 -11.21 -2.47
CA THR A 101 7.28 -11.09 -3.07
C THR A 101 7.25 -10.28 -4.36
N GLU A 102 6.27 -10.52 -5.23
CA GLU A 102 6.15 -9.80 -6.50
C GLU A 102 5.85 -8.32 -6.28
N ILE A 103 4.90 -7.97 -5.41
CA ILE A 103 4.59 -6.57 -5.15
C ILE A 103 5.75 -5.83 -4.46
N LYS A 104 6.48 -6.51 -3.56
CA LYS A 104 7.73 -6.00 -2.98
C LYS A 104 8.74 -5.71 -4.10
N ASN A 105 9.03 -6.69 -4.94
CA ASN A 105 9.99 -6.53 -6.04
C ASN A 105 9.59 -5.39 -6.97
N LYS A 106 8.30 -5.24 -7.31
CA LYS A 106 7.81 -4.12 -8.12
C LYS A 106 8.02 -2.77 -7.42
N SER A 107 7.61 -2.65 -6.16
CA SER A 107 7.79 -1.40 -5.39
C SER A 107 9.26 -0.98 -5.27
N HIS A 108 10.19 -1.93 -5.20
CA HIS A 108 11.64 -1.65 -5.19
C HIS A 108 12.17 -1.12 -6.53
N GLN A 109 11.41 -1.29 -7.62
CA GLN A 109 11.77 -0.73 -8.93
C GLN A 109 11.33 0.71 -9.11
N GLU A 110 10.45 1.22 -8.26
CA GLU A 110 9.89 2.57 -8.38
C GLU A 110 10.92 3.62 -7.98
N THR A 111 10.88 4.78 -8.64
CA THR A 111 11.82 5.88 -8.44
C THR A 111 11.87 6.31 -6.98
N ALA A 112 10.71 6.42 -6.33
CA ALA A 112 10.60 6.82 -4.93
C ALA A 112 11.41 5.89 -4.01
N TYR A 113 11.33 4.56 -4.22
CA TYR A 113 12.07 3.60 -3.39
C TYR A 113 13.57 3.67 -3.66
N LYS A 114 13.98 3.79 -4.93
CA LYS A 114 15.39 3.84 -5.34
C LYS A 114 16.12 5.10 -4.87
N LYS A 115 15.39 6.20 -4.66
CA LYS A 115 15.95 7.51 -4.28
C LYS A 115 16.02 7.73 -2.77
N CYS A 116 15.34 6.91 -1.98
CA CYS A 116 15.30 6.99 -0.52
C CYS A 116 16.22 5.94 0.13
N GLU A 117 16.72 6.24 1.33
CA GLU A 117 17.39 5.31 2.24
C GLU A 117 16.40 4.71 3.26
N ASP A 118 16.79 3.60 3.92
CA ASP A 118 15.92 2.97 4.93
C ASP A 118 15.66 3.96 6.08
N GLY A 119 14.38 4.22 6.36
CA GLY A 119 13.93 5.21 7.35
C GLY A 119 13.56 6.57 6.75
N ASP A 120 13.88 6.84 5.49
CA ASP A 120 13.53 8.11 4.86
C ASP A 120 12.03 8.22 4.58
N ILE A 121 11.48 9.42 4.79
CA ILE A 121 10.17 9.80 4.28
C ILE A 121 10.25 9.95 2.77
N MET A 122 9.35 9.28 2.07
CA MET A 122 9.25 9.28 0.62
C MET A 122 8.43 10.49 0.16
N SER A 123 9.08 11.42 -0.54
CA SER A 123 8.39 12.59 -1.09
C SER A 123 7.36 12.19 -2.15
N TYR A 124 6.17 12.79 -2.08
CA TYR A 124 5.14 12.67 -3.12
C TYR A 124 5.58 13.24 -4.47
N GLU A 125 6.64 14.05 -4.54
CA GLU A 125 7.21 14.51 -5.82
C GLU A 125 7.64 13.35 -6.72
N TYR A 126 7.97 12.19 -6.15
CA TYR A 126 8.31 10.99 -6.91
C TYR A 126 7.09 10.31 -7.56
N ALA A 127 5.87 10.70 -7.21
CA ALA A 127 4.65 10.18 -7.83
C ALA A 127 4.60 10.45 -9.34
N LYS A 128 5.20 11.55 -9.82
CA LYS A 128 5.29 11.86 -11.25
C LYS A 128 6.03 10.77 -12.05
N ASP A 129 6.95 10.07 -11.39
CA ASP A 129 7.78 9.01 -11.97
C ASP A 129 7.23 7.60 -11.66
N LEU A 130 6.04 7.50 -11.06
CA LEU A 130 5.41 6.22 -10.75
C LEU A 130 5.15 5.44 -12.04
N SER A 131 5.52 4.16 -12.05
CA SER A 131 5.40 3.30 -13.24
C SER A 131 3.96 3.00 -13.66
N LEU A 132 2.99 3.19 -12.76
CA LEU A 132 1.57 2.97 -13.02
C LEU A 132 0.89 4.24 -13.55
N SER A 133 -0.14 4.03 -14.37
CA SER A 133 -0.97 5.07 -14.98
C SER A 133 -2.39 4.50 -15.15
N LEU A 134 -3.41 5.32 -14.94
CA LEU A 134 -4.80 4.90 -15.19
C LEU A 134 -5.10 4.74 -16.68
N THR A 135 -4.37 5.45 -17.54
CA THR A 135 -4.44 5.29 -18.99
C THR A 135 -3.28 4.40 -19.47
N ALA A 136 -3.61 3.39 -20.30
CA ALA A 136 -2.65 2.50 -20.95
C ALA A 136 -1.76 3.22 -21.97
#